data_AF-A0A7Y3DNJ0-F1
#
_entry.id   AF-A0A7Y3DNJ0-F1
#
_cell.length_a   1.000
_cell.length_b   1.000
_cell.length_c   1.000
_cell.angle_alpha   90.00
_cell.angle_beta   90.00
_cell.angle_gamma   90.00
#
_symmetry.space_group_name_H-M   'P 1'
#
loop_
_entity.id
_entity.type
_entity.pdbx_description
1 polymer ?
#
loop_
_entity_poly.entity_id
_entity_poly.type
_entity_poly.pdbx_seq_one_letter_code
_entity_poly.pdbx_strand_id
1 'polypeptide(L)'
;VVLVVDDEVDVTDTVEEVLDMCFIRKANDYDTARQLLMSYTFDIVILDIMGVNGFELLKLSVKRGFPTVMLTAYALTPEALEKSIKLGAVSFLPKEKMSDLDEFIADVVLKEGQPVWEKLFGKLGDFFNKRFGPDWKQRNKFFEEFEESLQQSKQED
;
A
#
# COMPACT_ATOMS: atom_id res chain seq x y z
N VAL A 1 -15.86 2.18 -3.98
CA VAL A 1 -15.83 2.58 -2.57
C VAL A 1 -14.46 2.26 -2.00
N VAL A 2 -13.74 3.29 -1.56
CA VAL A 2 -12.39 3.20 -0.99
C VAL A 2 -12.47 3.42 0.51
N LEU A 3 -11.78 2.59 1.29
CA LEU A 3 -11.53 2.88 2.70
C LEU A 3 -10.15 3.52 2.85
N VAL A 4 -10.06 4.65 3.54
CA VAL A 4 -8.80 5.32 3.88
C VAL A 4 -8.68 5.36 5.40
N VAL A 5 -7.54 4.90 5.92
CA VAL A 5 -7.27 4.83 7.35
C VAL A 5 -5.94 5.48 7.69
N ASP A 6 -6.00 6.55 8.46
CA ASP A 6 -4.82 7.31 8.92
C ASP A 6 -5.23 8.12 10.16
N ASP A 7 -4.42 8.16 11.21
CA ASP A 7 -4.75 8.91 12.42
C ASP A 7 -4.72 10.43 12.21
N GLU A 8 -4.04 10.89 11.15
CA GLU A 8 -4.01 12.28 10.74
C GLU A 8 -5.22 12.60 9.85
N VAL A 9 -6.18 13.38 10.36
CA VAL A 9 -7.40 13.78 9.62
C VAL A 9 -7.04 14.48 8.30
N ASP A 10 -6.06 15.38 8.34
CA ASP A 10 -5.56 16.12 7.17
C ASP A 10 -5.08 15.18 6.05
N VAL A 11 -4.51 14.01 6.41
CA VAL A 11 -4.09 13.00 5.43
C VAL A 11 -5.31 12.33 4.81
N THR A 12 -6.30 11.92 5.61
CA THR A 12 -7.52 11.32 5.07
C THR A 12 -8.33 12.30 4.22
N ASP A 13 -8.33 13.58 4.55
CA ASP A 13 -8.96 14.64 3.77
C ASP A 13 -8.21 14.88 2.44
N THR A 14 -6.87 14.92 2.49
CA THR A 14 -6.05 15.04 1.27
C THR A 14 -6.28 13.87 0.32
N VAL A 15 -6.37 12.64 0.83
CA VAL A 15 -6.66 11.46 0.00
C VAL A 15 -8.06 11.54 -0.62
N GLU A 16 -9.04 12.08 0.10
CA GLU A 16 -10.38 12.32 -0.44
C GLU A 16 -10.38 13.37 -1.56
N GLU A 17 -9.58 14.43 -1.43
CA GLU A 17 -9.39 15.43 -2.48
C GLU A 17 -8.69 14.86 -3.72
N VAL A 18 -7.65 14.03 -3.54
CA VAL A 18 -6.94 13.39 -4.66
C VAL A 18 -7.82 12.35 -5.37
N LEU A 19 -8.67 11.66 -4.63
CA LEU A 19 -9.58 10.63 -5.14
C LEU A 19 -11.02 11.17 -5.23
N ASP A 20 -11.20 12.40 -5.69
CA ASP A 20 -12.48 13.12 -5.75
C ASP A 20 -13.58 12.39 -6.55
N MET A 21 -13.17 11.60 -7.54
CA MET A 21 -14.06 10.75 -8.35
C MET A 21 -14.50 9.45 -7.64
N CYS A 22 -13.98 9.16 -6.44
CA CYS A 22 -14.25 7.93 -5.70
C CYS A 22 -15.19 8.17 -4.51
N PHE A 23 -15.96 7.15 -4.15
CA PHE A 23 -16.68 7.14 -2.86
C PHE A 23 -15.73 6.76 -1.72
N ILE A 24 -15.33 7.74 -0.92
CA ILE A 24 -14.39 7.56 0.18
C ILE A 24 -15.14 7.30 1.50
N ARG A 25 -14.63 6.33 2.26
CA ARG A 25 -14.91 6.19 3.70
C ARG A 25 -13.61 6.40 4.46
N LYS A 26 -13.66 7.24 5.49
CA LYS A 26 -12.50 7.57 6.33
C LYS A 26 -12.62 6.90 7.69
N ALA A 27 -11.50 6.49 8.26
CA ALA A 27 -11.35 6.16 9.67
C ALA A 27 -10.05 6.74 10.18
N ASN A 28 -10.08 7.39 11.34
CA ASN A 28 -8.90 8.02 11.93
C ASN A 28 -8.40 7.32 13.19
N ASP A 29 -8.84 6.09 13.40
CA ASP A 29 -8.43 5.24 14.50
C ASP A 29 -8.62 3.77 14.14
N TYR A 30 -7.92 2.91 14.88
CA TYR A 30 -7.92 1.46 14.66
C TYR A 30 -9.31 0.83 14.84
N ASP A 31 -10.07 1.25 15.85
CA ASP A 31 -11.34 0.60 16.20
C ASP A 31 -12.41 0.89 15.15
N THR A 32 -12.50 2.15 14.69
CA THR A 32 -13.38 2.55 13.59
C THR A 32 -12.99 1.82 12.30
N ALA A 33 -11.70 1.78 11.96
CA ALA A 33 -11.22 1.09 10.77
C ALA A 33 -11.57 -0.40 10.78
N ARG A 34 -11.33 -1.06 11.92
CA ARG A 34 -11.68 -2.46 12.13
C ARG A 34 -13.18 -2.70 11.98
N GLN A 35 -14.02 -1.86 12.57
CA GLN A 35 -15.48 -1.96 12.43
C GLN A 35 -15.91 -1.83 10.97
N LEU A 36 -15.34 -0.86 10.23
CA LEU A 36 -15.63 -0.66 8.82
C LEU A 36 -15.24 -1.88 7.98
N LEU A 37 -14.03 -2.42 8.16
CA LEU A 37 -13.54 -3.62 7.46
C LEU A 37 -14.43 -4.86 7.72
N MET A 38 -15.04 -4.94 8.90
CA MET A 38 -15.95 -6.04 9.26
C MET A 38 -17.37 -5.85 8.72
N SER A 39 -17.82 -4.60 8.56
CA SER A 39 -19.22 -4.27 8.30
C SER A 39 -19.53 -3.96 6.83
N TYR A 40 -18.52 -3.59 6.06
CA TYR A 40 -18.68 -3.16 4.66
C TYR A 40 -17.77 -3.93 3.71
N THR A 41 -18.01 -3.73 2.42
CA THR A 41 -17.16 -4.18 1.31
C THR A 41 -16.49 -2.98 0.68
N PHE A 42 -15.22 -3.14 0.31
CA PHE A 42 -14.42 -2.11 -0.32
C PHE A 42 -13.79 -2.65 -1.59
N ASP A 43 -13.66 -1.79 -2.60
CA ASP A 43 -12.93 -2.13 -3.82
C ASP A 43 -11.41 -2.07 -3.55
N ILE A 44 -11.00 -1.17 -2.65
CA ILE A 44 -9.61 -1.02 -2.20
C ILE A 44 -9.56 -0.39 -0.82
N VAL A 45 -8.53 -0.75 -0.06
CA VAL A 45 -8.25 -0.23 1.29
C VAL A 45 -6.87 0.42 1.29
N ILE A 46 -6.77 1.63 1.83
CA ILE A 46 -5.55 2.41 1.99
C ILE A 46 -5.29 2.56 3.49
N LEU A 47 -4.13 2.10 3.96
CA LEU A 47 -3.79 2.06 5.39
C LEU A 47 -2.47 2.79 5.66
N ASP A 48 -2.44 3.70 6.61
CA ASP A 48 -1.19 4.04 7.29
C ASP A 48 -0.72 2.87 8.15
N ILE A 49 0.60 2.75 8.27
CA ILE A 49 1.27 1.76 9.10
C ILE A 49 1.27 2.21 10.55
N MET A 50 1.62 3.47 10.79
CA MET A 50 1.75 4.02 12.13
C MET A 50 0.49 4.79 12.53
N GLY A 51 0.35 5.06 13.83
CA GLY A 51 -0.83 5.69 14.41
C GLY A 51 -2.08 4.81 14.55
N VAL A 52 -2.37 3.96 13.55
CA VAL A 52 -3.59 3.14 13.49
C VAL A 52 -3.35 1.63 13.59
N ASN A 53 -2.15 1.19 14.01
CA ASN A 53 -1.78 -0.23 14.02
C ASN A 53 -2.00 -0.93 12.65
N GLY A 54 -1.44 -0.31 11.60
CA GLY A 54 -1.74 -0.65 10.21
C GLY A 54 -1.43 -2.09 9.80
N PHE A 55 -0.44 -2.74 10.42
CA PHE A 55 -0.14 -4.14 10.10
C PHE A 55 -1.23 -5.11 10.58
N GLU A 56 -1.90 -4.83 11.69
CA GLU A 56 -3.04 -5.65 12.14
C GLU A 56 -4.27 -5.39 11.25
N LEU A 57 -4.50 -4.14 10.85
CA LEU A 57 -5.53 -3.80 9.86
C LEU A 57 -5.24 -4.44 8.49
N LEU A 58 -3.99 -4.47 8.04
CA LEU A 58 -3.58 -5.12 6.79
C LEU A 58 -3.92 -6.61 6.82
N LYS A 59 -3.55 -7.33 7.89
CA LYS A 59 -3.91 -8.74 8.06
C LYS A 59 -5.42 -8.96 7.98
N LEU A 60 -6.19 -8.09 8.65
CA LEU A 60 -7.65 -8.18 8.63
C LEU A 60 -8.21 -7.91 7.22
N SER A 61 -7.72 -6.87 6.56
CA SER A 61 -8.13 -6.46 5.22
C SER A 61 -7.86 -7.55 4.17
N VAL A 62 -6.64 -8.09 4.17
CA VAL A 62 -6.23 -9.20 3.28
C VAL A 62 -7.02 -10.46 3.58
N LYS A 63 -7.26 -10.79 4.86
CA LYS A 63 -8.12 -11.94 5.24
C LYS A 63 -9.56 -11.76 4.74
N ARG A 64 -10.04 -10.53 4.62
CA ARG A 64 -11.35 -10.19 4.05
C ARG A 64 -11.35 -10.17 2.51
N GLY A 65 -10.19 -10.31 1.88
CA GLY A 65 -10.02 -10.36 0.43
C GLY A 65 -9.93 -8.99 -0.24
N PHE A 66 -9.67 -7.92 0.52
CA PHE A 66 -9.57 -6.58 -0.05
C PHE A 66 -8.15 -6.29 -0.56
N PRO A 67 -7.98 -5.78 -1.81
CA PRO A 67 -6.74 -5.20 -2.25
C PRO A 67 -6.34 -4.07 -1.29
N THR A 68 -5.13 -4.13 -0.73
CA THR A 68 -4.71 -3.21 0.33
C THR A 68 -3.39 -2.54 0.00
N VAL A 69 -3.40 -1.20 -0.02
CA VAL A 69 -2.24 -0.34 -0.25
C VAL A 69 -1.78 0.24 1.08
N MET A 70 -0.49 0.13 1.38
CA MET A 70 0.10 0.82 2.52
C MET A 70 0.50 2.24 2.10
N LEU A 71 0.12 3.26 2.87
CA LEU A 71 0.45 4.67 2.62
C LEU A 71 1.11 5.25 3.87
N THR A 72 2.43 5.44 3.87
CA THR A 72 3.15 5.85 5.10
C THR A 72 4.23 6.88 4.85
N ALA A 73 4.42 7.84 5.77
CA ALA A 73 5.58 8.73 5.75
C ALA A 73 6.71 8.16 6.60
N TYR A 74 6.37 7.77 7.82
CA TYR A 74 7.33 7.54 8.87
C TYR A 74 7.85 6.09 8.92
N ALA A 75 7.04 5.09 8.53
CA ALA A 75 7.45 3.68 8.49
C ALA A 75 8.03 3.29 7.13
N LEU A 76 8.62 4.25 6.43
CA LEU A 76 9.28 4.05 5.16
C LEU A 76 10.66 3.43 5.40
N THR A 77 10.71 2.10 5.54
CA THR A 77 11.95 1.30 5.69
C THR A 77 11.88 0.00 4.87
N PRO A 78 13.03 -0.63 4.54
CA PRO A 78 13.04 -1.93 3.87
C PRO A 78 12.27 -3.01 4.62
N GLU A 79 12.35 -3.04 5.95
CA GLU A 79 11.68 -4.04 6.79
C GLU A 79 10.16 -3.87 6.76
N ALA A 80 9.67 -2.62 6.80
CA ALA A 80 8.24 -2.34 6.71
C ALA A 80 7.69 -2.70 5.32
N LEU A 81 8.45 -2.42 4.27
CA LEU A 81 8.11 -2.81 2.90
C LEU A 81 8.06 -4.34 2.75
N GLU A 82 9.09 -5.05 3.19
CA GLU A 82 9.14 -6.52 3.18
C GLU A 82 7.95 -7.11 3.95
N LYS A 83 7.70 -6.60 5.15
CA LYS A 83 6.58 -7.05 5.97
C LYS A 83 5.24 -6.80 5.30
N SER A 84 5.07 -5.68 4.60
CA SER A 84 3.83 -5.38 3.86
C SER A 84 3.60 -6.37 2.72
N ILE A 85 4.65 -6.69 1.94
CA ILE A 85 4.59 -7.69 0.88
C ILE A 85 4.20 -9.06 1.47
N LYS A 86 4.90 -9.50 2.53
CA LYS A 86 4.64 -10.79 3.19
C LYS A 86 3.24 -10.92 3.78
N LEU A 87 2.65 -9.80 4.20
CA LEU A 87 1.28 -9.77 4.73
C LEU A 87 0.20 -9.64 3.66
N GLY A 88 0.59 -9.56 2.37
CA GLY A 88 -0.34 -9.57 1.24
C GLY A 88 -0.82 -8.18 0.81
N ALA A 89 -0.09 -7.11 1.16
CA ALA A 89 -0.34 -5.82 0.51
C ALA A 89 -0.12 -5.93 -1.00
N VAL A 90 -0.83 -5.11 -1.77
CA VAL A 90 -0.70 -5.06 -3.24
C VAL A 90 0.23 -3.93 -3.68
N SER A 91 0.49 -2.95 -2.80
CA SER A 91 1.38 -1.83 -3.03
C SER A 91 1.81 -1.16 -1.71
N PHE A 92 2.85 -0.33 -1.78
CA PHE A 92 3.41 0.44 -0.66
C PHE A 92 3.87 1.82 -1.14
N LEU A 93 3.20 2.87 -0.70
CA LEU A 93 3.43 4.24 -1.15
C LEU A 93 3.92 5.13 -0.01
N PRO A 94 4.94 5.97 -0.24
CA PRO A 94 5.28 7.04 0.68
C PRO A 94 4.20 8.14 0.64
N LYS A 95 3.84 8.75 1.78
CA LYS A 95 2.89 9.90 1.81
C LYS A 95 3.37 11.07 0.90
N GLU A 96 4.68 11.20 0.68
CA GLU A 96 5.27 12.17 -0.28
C GLU A 96 4.81 11.98 -1.74
N LYS A 97 4.19 10.83 -2.06
CA LYS A 97 3.68 10.47 -3.38
C LYS A 97 2.15 10.43 -3.44
N MET A 98 1.46 11.03 -2.47
CA MET A 98 0.00 11.10 -2.45
C MET A 98 -0.57 11.86 -3.66
N SER A 99 0.16 12.80 -4.26
CA SER A 99 -0.28 13.48 -5.49
C SER A 99 -0.48 12.55 -6.68
N ASP A 100 0.18 11.39 -6.66
CA ASP A 100 0.18 10.41 -7.75
C ASP A 100 -0.73 9.21 -7.40
N LEU A 101 -1.48 9.29 -6.28
CA LEU A 101 -2.22 8.17 -5.70
C LEU A 101 -3.33 7.67 -6.63
N ASP A 102 -4.00 8.56 -7.35
CA ASP A 102 -4.99 8.22 -8.37
C ASP A 102 -4.44 7.25 -9.43
N GLU A 103 -3.24 7.52 -9.94
CA GLU A 103 -2.56 6.69 -10.92
C GLU A 103 -2.19 5.32 -10.34
N PHE A 104 -1.68 5.28 -9.12
CA PHE A 104 -1.33 4.02 -8.45
C PHE A 104 -2.56 3.17 -8.13
N ILE A 105 -3.65 3.79 -7.67
CA ILE A 105 -4.90 3.09 -7.36
C ILE A 105 -5.55 2.58 -8.64
N ALA A 106 -5.55 3.36 -9.72
CA ALA A 106 -6.04 2.92 -11.02
C ALA A 106 -5.30 1.65 -11.49
N ASP A 107 -3.98 1.61 -11.32
CA ASP A 107 -3.18 0.43 -11.68
C ASP A 107 -3.56 -0.82 -10.87
N VAL A 108 -3.86 -0.69 -9.57
CA VAL A 108 -4.32 -1.81 -8.74
C VAL A 108 -5.69 -2.31 -9.22
N VAL A 109 -6.63 -1.38 -9.47
CA VAL A 109 -8.00 -1.72 -9.86
C VAL A 109 -8.06 -2.33 -11.26
N LEU A 110 -7.31 -1.77 -12.22
CA LEU A 110 -7.25 -2.28 -13.60
C LEU A 110 -6.63 -3.68 -13.70
N LYS A 111 -5.78 -4.06 -12.73
CA LYS A 111 -5.26 -5.43 -12.61
C LYS A 111 -6.10 -6.31 -11.69
N GLU A 112 -7.37 -5.95 -11.44
CA GLU A 112 -8.30 -6.73 -10.61
C GLU A 112 -7.77 -7.01 -9.19
N GLY A 113 -7.01 -6.08 -8.63
CA GLY A 113 -6.43 -6.22 -7.29
C GLY A 113 -5.14 -7.06 -7.24
N GLN A 114 -4.57 -7.44 -8.38
CA GLN A 114 -3.27 -8.10 -8.40
C GLN A 114 -2.15 -7.16 -7.88
N PRO A 115 -1.11 -7.72 -7.24
CA PRO A 115 0.01 -6.92 -6.77
C PRO A 115 0.72 -6.16 -7.90
N VAL A 116 0.97 -4.87 -7.71
CA VAL A 116 1.59 -3.96 -8.70
C VAL A 116 3.03 -3.58 -8.32
N TRP A 117 3.74 -4.50 -7.67
CA TRP A 117 5.09 -4.30 -7.15
C TRP A 117 6.11 -3.92 -8.21
N GLU A 118 5.98 -4.43 -9.43
CA GLU A 118 6.90 -4.09 -10.53
C GLU A 118 6.80 -2.63 -10.96
N LYS A 119 5.57 -2.13 -11.16
CA LYS A 119 5.34 -0.73 -11.50
C LYS A 119 5.78 0.16 -10.36
N LEU A 120 5.50 -0.25 -9.12
CA LEU A 120 5.98 0.45 -7.93
C LEU A 120 7.50 0.58 -7.92
N PHE A 121 8.25 -0.52 -8.10
CA PHE A 121 9.71 -0.49 -8.12
C PHE A 121 10.27 0.25 -9.33
N GLY A 122 9.58 0.23 -10.47
CA GLY A 122 9.96 1.04 -11.64
C GLY A 122 9.80 2.54 -11.39
N LYS A 123 8.67 2.96 -10.79
CA LYS A 123 8.37 4.39 -10.54
C LYS A 123 9.10 4.95 -9.31
N LEU A 124 9.18 4.17 -8.24
CA LEU A 124 9.74 4.60 -6.95
C LEU A 124 11.12 4.00 -6.66
N GLY A 125 11.74 3.29 -7.61
CA GLY A 125 13.07 2.70 -7.45
C GLY A 125 14.11 3.72 -7.02
N ASP A 126 14.20 4.85 -7.73
CA ASP A 126 15.13 5.94 -7.40
C ASP A 126 14.82 6.58 -6.04
N PHE A 127 13.54 6.67 -5.68
CA PHE A 127 13.11 7.18 -4.39
C PHE A 127 13.57 6.25 -3.25
N PHE A 128 13.33 4.95 -3.38
CA PHE A 128 13.79 3.95 -2.41
C PHE A 128 15.32 3.89 -2.35
N ASN A 129 16.02 3.98 -3.48
CA ASN A 129 17.48 3.99 -3.51
C ASN A 129 18.06 5.20 -2.78
N LYS A 130 17.47 6.39 -2.95
CA LYS A 130 17.86 7.59 -2.19
C LYS A 130 17.57 7.45 -0.70
N ARG A 131 16.44 6.81 -0.33
CA ARG A 131 16.00 6.68 1.06
C ARG A 131 16.74 5.57 1.83
N PHE A 132 16.94 4.41 1.21
CA PHE A 132 17.46 3.19 1.84
C PHE A 132 18.95 2.92 1.52
N GLY A 133 19.51 3.66 0.55
CA GLY A 133 20.81 3.42 -0.06
C GLY A 133 20.69 2.51 -1.30
N PRO A 134 21.54 2.67 -2.33
CA PRO A 134 21.35 2.06 -3.65
C PRO A 134 21.44 0.53 -3.67
N ASP A 135 22.01 -0.07 -2.62
CA ASP A 135 22.26 -1.50 -2.47
C ASP A 135 21.27 -2.18 -1.48
N TRP A 136 20.18 -1.49 -1.11
CA TRP A 136 19.25 -1.97 -0.07
C TRP A 136 18.56 -3.29 -0.41
N LYS A 137 18.36 -3.57 -1.70
CA LYS A 137 17.77 -4.83 -2.17
C LYS A 137 18.76 -5.98 -2.04
N GLN A 138 20.02 -5.77 -2.43
CA GLN A 138 21.08 -6.78 -2.35
C GLN A 138 21.50 -7.08 -0.92
N ARG A 139 21.32 -6.12 0.00
CA ARG A 139 21.53 -6.33 1.43
C ARG A 139 20.47 -7.23 2.08
N ASN A 140 19.39 -7.56 1.37
CA ASN A 140 18.30 -8.35 1.92
C ASN A 140 17.84 -9.43 0.94
N LYS A 141 18.15 -10.69 1.29
CA LYS A 141 17.85 -11.89 0.50
C LYS A 141 16.39 -11.97 0.05
N PHE A 142 15.44 -11.47 0.85
CA PHE A 142 14.04 -11.46 0.48
C PHE A 142 13.78 -10.66 -0.81
N PHE A 143 14.36 -9.46 -0.93
CA PHE A 143 14.13 -8.60 -2.09
C PHE A 143 14.81 -9.14 -3.35
N GLU A 144 15.97 -9.77 -3.21
CA GLU A 144 16.64 -10.48 -4.31
C GLU A 144 15.74 -11.60 -4.87
N GLU A 145 15.28 -12.51 -4.01
CA GLU A 145 14.38 -13.61 -4.40
C GLU A 145 13.03 -13.09 -4.94
N PHE A 146 12.51 -12.01 -4.34
CA PHE A 146 11.25 -11.42 -4.76
C PHE A 146 11.35 -10.79 -6.15
N GLU A 147 12.42 -10.05 -6.45
CA GLU A 147 12.63 -9.49 -7.79
C GLU A 147 12.79 -10.57 -8.86
N GLU A 148 13.50 -11.66 -8.56
CA GLU A 148 13.61 -12.81 -9.45
C GLU A 148 12.24 -13.44 -9.72
N SER A 149 11.40 -13.60 -8.70
CA SER A 149 10.05 -14.16 -8.85
C SER A 149 9.15 -13.30 -9.76
N LEU A 150 9.26 -11.97 -9.67
CA LEU A 150 8.51 -11.04 -10.53
C LEU A 150 8.97 -11.14 -12.00
N GLN A 151 10.28 -11.35 -12.23
CA GLN A 151 10.80 -11.52 -13.59
C GLN A 151 10.37 -12.85 -14.23
N GLN A 152 10.23 -13.91 -13.44
CA GLN A 152 9.78 -15.22 -13.92
C GLN A 152 8.29 -15.19 -14.31
N SER A 153 7.43 -14.54 -13.53
CA SER A 153 6.01 -14.40 -13.88
C SER A 153 5.79 -13.68 -15.22
N LYS A 154 6.69 -12.77 -15.62
CA LYS A 154 6.63 -12.08 -16.93
C LYS A 154 6.93 -12.96 -18.14
N GLN A 155 7.64 -14.07 -17.96
CA GLN A 155 8.00 -14.95 -19.07
C GLN A 155 6.93 -16.00 -19.35
N GLU A 156 5.96 -16.15 -18.43
CA GLU A 156 4.88 -17.12 -18.51
C GLU A 156 3.54 -16.50 -18.99
N ASP A 157 3.43 -15.16 -19.01
CA ASP A 157 2.33 -14.37 -19.59
C ASP A 157 2.62 -13.93 -21.05
#